data_AF-A0A7C5SNA8-F1
#
_entry.id   AF-A0A7C5SNA8-F1
#
_cell.length_a   1.000
_cell.length_b   1.000
_cell.length_c   1.000
_cell.angle_alpha   90.00
_cell.angle_beta   90.00
_cell.angle_gamma   90.00
#
_symmetry.space_group_name_H-M   'P 1'
#
loop_
_entity.id
_entity.type
_entity.pdbx_description
1 polymer ?
#
loop_
_entity_poly.entity_id
_entity_poly.type
_entity_poly.pdbx_seq_one_letter_code
_entity_poly.pdbx_strand_id
1 'polypeptide(L)'
;MSRRVVIIGASGRDYHVFNVFFRNSPEYRVVAFLQTQIPGIAGRRYPSSIAGPQYPEGIPILSFDLFEEIVKTYRVNEAVLAYSDLMYTELGQVLSRILASGVSFRIIGPSESMIESSRPVISVLGVKTGVGKSTVSREVVVELSKRGLRVGIVRHPMPYGDLEKAVVQVFHALEDLDKYGVTIEEREEYEPYLKMGYSVYAGVDYGRLLSIVERENDVVLWDGGNNDWPFYRPDFTIVVADAMRPGVEISSYPGEVNLYLADAVIINKSDQARPGALEEIKRNVFSRNPRAHISIAVSDVEVDKPE
;
A
#
# COMPACT_ATOMS: atom_id res chain seq x y z
N MET A 1 13.34 -10.40 -27.86
CA MET A 1 14.07 -9.54 -26.90
C MET A 1 13.15 -9.24 -25.74
N SER A 2 13.64 -9.25 -24.50
CA SER A 2 12.83 -8.86 -23.33
C SER A 2 12.45 -7.38 -23.39
N ARG A 3 11.18 -7.05 -23.11
CA ARG A 3 10.72 -5.65 -23.00
C ARG A 3 11.37 -4.98 -21.80
N ARG A 4 11.95 -3.79 -22.00
CA ARG A 4 12.61 -3.02 -20.95
C ARG A 4 11.60 -2.15 -20.22
N VAL A 5 11.50 -2.34 -18.91
CA VAL A 5 10.47 -1.75 -18.07
C VAL A 5 11.12 -0.85 -17.02
N VAL A 6 10.53 0.31 -16.77
CA VAL A 6 10.77 1.06 -15.51
C VAL A 6 9.53 0.97 -14.65
N ILE A 7 9.70 0.87 -13.34
CA ILE A 7 8.60 0.89 -12.38
C ILE A 7 8.67 2.21 -11.61
N ILE A 8 7.65 3.04 -11.75
CA ILE A 8 7.51 4.32 -11.07
C ILE A 8 6.69 4.09 -9.82
N GLY A 9 7.28 4.29 -8.64
CA GLY A 9 6.59 3.99 -7.40
C GLY A 9 7.06 4.78 -6.20
N ALA A 10 6.37 4.54 -5.09
CA ALA A 10 6.76 4.99 -3.77
C ALA A 10 6.30 3.96 -2.73
N SER A 11 6.87 4.06 -1.53
CA SER A 11 6.46 3.26 -0.36
C SER A 11 6.46 1.74 -0.58
N GLY A 12 7.29 1.21 -1.49
CA GLY A 12 7.51 -0.24 -1.65
C GLY A 12 6.48 -0.99 -2.50
N ARG A 13 5.44 -0.32 -3.01
CA ARG A 13 4.50 -0.91 -3.97
C ARG A 13 5.19 -1.29 -5.28
N ASP A 14 6.16 -0.50 -5.71
CA ASP A 14 7.05 -0.82 -6.82
C ASP A 14 7.81 -2.12 -6.61
N TYR A 15 8.40 -2.31 -5.42
CA TYR A 15 9.10 -3.56 -5.09
C TYR A 15 8.15 -4.74 -5.06
N HIS A 16 6.94 -4.58 -4.52
CA HIS A 16 5.92 -5.62 -4.53
C HIS A 16 5.55 -6.04 -5.95
N VAL A 17 5.22 -5.08 -6.82
CA VAL A 17 4.90 -5.33 -8.24
C VAL A 17 6.07 -6.01 -8.96
N PHE A 18 7.30 -5.57 -8.69
CA PHE A 18 8.48 -6.26 -9.22
C PHE A 18 8.54 -7.71 -8.75
N ASN A 19 8.41 -7.95 -7.45
CA ASN A 19 8.58 -9.26 -6.83
C ASN A 19 7.58 -10.30 -7.33
N VAL A 20 6.31 -9.90 -7.49
CA VAL A 20 5.22 -10.83 -7.86
C VAL A 20 5.05 -11.00 -9.36
N PHE A 21 5.32 -9.95 -10.16
CA PHE A 21 5.01 -9.96 -11.60
C PHE A 21 6.26 -10.02 -12.48
N PHE A 22 7.30 -9.26 -12.16
CA PHE A 22 8.44 -9.04 -13.06
C PHE A 22 9.69 -9.87 -12.75
N ARG A 23 9.94 -10.19 -11.47
CA ARG A 23 11.22 -10.73 -10.96
C ARG A 23 11.72 -11.94 -11.76
N ASN A 24 10.82 -12.88 -12.03
CA ASN A 24 11.13 -14.14 -12.70
C ASN A 24 10.65 -14.21 -14.15
N SER A 25 10.11 -13.11 -14.71
CA SER A 25 9.60 -13.12 -16.08
C SER A 25 10.74 -13.15 -17.08
N PRO A 26 10.71 -14.02 -18.11
CA PRO A 26 11.65 -13.97 -19.22
C PRO A 26 11.27 -12.90 -20.27
N GLU A 27 10.02 -12.42 -20.24
CA GLU A 27 9.47 -11.46 -21.21
C GLU A 27 9.86 -10.02 -20.90
N TYR A 28 10.14 -9.73 -19.63
CA TYR A 28 10.39 -8.38 -19.14
C TYR A 28 11.74 -8.26 -18.45
N ARG A 29 12.33 -7.08 -18.56
CA ARG A 29 13.53 -6.68 -17.84
C ARG A 29 13.29 -5.34 -17.16
N VAL A 30 13.23 -5.32 -15.84
CA VAL A 30 13.13 -4.07 -15.09
C VAL A 30 14.49 -3.40 -15.04
N VAL A 31 14.63 -2.25 -15.69
CA VAL A 31 15.93 -1.56 -15.84
C VAL A 31 16.17 -0.52 -14.75
N ALA A 32 15.13 0.01 -14.13
CA ALA A 32 15.22 0.92 -12.99
C ALA A 32 13.89 0.99 -12.21
N PHE A 33 14.00 1.26 -10.92
CA PHE A 33 12.91 1.82 -10.11
C PHE A 33 13.01 3.33 -10.11
N LEU A 34 11.88 4.03 -10.31
CA LEU A 34 11.82 5.48 -10.35
C LEU A 34 10.99 5.97 -9.17
N GLN A 35 11.66 6.64 -8.23
CA GLN A 35 11.05 7.14 -7.00
C GLN A 35 10.62 8.60 -7.19
N THR A 36 9.43 8.92 -6.69
CA THR A 36 8.84 10.28 -6.74
C THR A 36 9.03 11.06 -5.45
N GLN A 37 9.28 10.40 -4.30
CA GLN A 37 9.14 11.01 -2.97
C GLN A 37 10.11 10.48 -1.89
N ILE A 38 11.42 10.41 -2.13
CA ILE A 38 12.36 10.02 -1.05
C ILE A 38 13.65 10.86 -1.09
N PRO A 39 13.96 11.63 -0.01
CA PRO A 39 15.29 12.22 0.18
C PRO A 39 16.36 11.13 0.26
N GLY A 40 17.52 11.33 -0.40
CA GLY A 40 18.66 10.40 -0.28
C GLY A 40 18.60 9.14 -1.17
N ILE A 41 17.81 9.15 -2.25
CA ILE A 41 17.75 8.03 -3.23
C ILE A 41 18.97 7.93 -4.15
N ALA A 42 19.80 8.98 -4.23
CA ALA A 42 20.94 9.00 -5.15
C ALA A 42 21.90 7.84 -4.89
N GLY A 43 22.10 7.00 -5.90
CA GLY A 43 23.03 5.86 -5.84
C GLY A 43 22.47 4.59 -5.19
N ARG A 44 21.20 4.57 -4.75
CA ARG A 44 20.58 3.35 -4.18
C ARG A 44 20.28 2.32 -5.26
N ARG A 45 20.30 1.04 -4.87
CA ARG A 45 19.90 -0.10 -5.69
C ARG A 45 18.94 -1.00 -4.92
N TYR A 46 17.99 -1.59 -5.64
CA TYR A 46 17.31 -2.78 -5.16
C TYR A 46 18.33 -3.93 -5.17
N PRO A 47 18.61 -4.57 -4.01
CA PRO A 47 19.78 -5.43 -3.85
C PRO A 47 19.73 -6.68 -4.73
N SER A 48 20.89 -7.10 -5.25
CA SER A 48 21.01 -8.32 -6.06
C SER A 48 20.61 -9.59 -5.31
N SER A 49 20.85 -9.63 -3.99
CA SER A 49 20.49 -10.74 -3.10
C SER A 49 18.99 -11.06 -3.09
N ILE A 50 18.15 -10.06 -3.41
CA ILE A 50 16.69 -10.19 -3.43
C ILE A 50 16.05 -9.88 -4.79
N ALA A 51 16.85 -9.39 -5.76
CA ALA A 51 16.41 -9.16 -7.13
C ALA A 51 16.34 -10.45 -7.96
N GLY A 52 17.03 -11.52 -7.54
CA GLY A 52 17.06 -12.80 -8.23
C GLY A 52 18.14 -12.90 -9.31
N PRO A 53 18.33 -14.09 -9.91
CA PRO A 53 19.51 -14.42 -10.72
C PRO A 53 19.62 -13.59 -12.00
N GLN A 54 18.51 -13.02 -12.47
CA GLN A 54 18.54 -12.14 -13.63
C GLN A 54 19.26 -10.82 -13.30
N TYR A 55 19.35 -10.39 -12.04
CA TYR A 55 19.82 -9.07 -11.64
C TYR A 55 21.07 -9.16 -10.72
N PRO A 56 22.22 -9.66 -11.23
CA PRO A 56 23.42 -9.87 -10.41
C PRO A 56 23.99 -8.58 -9.81
N GLU A 57 23.77 -7.44 -10.48
CA GLU A 57 24.19 -6.11 -10.03
C GLU A 57 23.07 -5.36 -9.26
N GLY A 58 21.94 -6.01 -9.01
CA GLY A 58 20.73 -5.36 -8.52
C GLY A 58 20.10 -4.42 -9.56
N ILE A 59 19.10 -3.65 -9.14
CA ILE A 59 18.35 -2.73 -10.02
C ILE A 59 18.54 -1.30 -9.51
N PRO A 60 18.95 -0.33 -10.35
CA PRO A 60 19.12 1.04 -9.91
C PRO A 60 17.80 1.67 -9.47
N ILE A 61 17.87 2.48 -8.40
CA ILE A 61 16.78 3.32 -7.91
C ILE A 61 17.15 4.77 -8.27
N LEU A 62 16.34 5.42 -9.10
CA LEU A 62 16.62 6.74 -9.68
C LEU A 62 15.44 7.70 -9.40
N SER A 63 15.67 9.00 -9.59
CA SER A 63 14.59 9.99 -9.52
C SER A 63 13.71 9.92 -10.77
N PHE A 64 12.39 10.01 -10.58
CA PHE A 64 11.44 10.18 -11.68
C PHE A 64 11.63 11.51 -12.43
N ASP A 65 12.32 12.50 -11.87
CA ASP A 65 12.63 13.76 -12.56
C ASP A 65 13.52 13.55 -13.78
N LEU A 66 14.35 12.50 -13.79
CA LEU A 66 15.27 12.17 -14.88
C LEU A 66 14.65 11.25 -15.94
N PHE A 67 13.31 11.11 -15.97
CA PHE A 67 12.61 10.13 -16.78
C PHE A 67 13.05 10.13 -18.25
N GLU A 68 13.11 11.29 -18.92
CA GLU A 68 13.45 11.38 -20.34
C GLU A 68 14.90 10.95 -20.64
N GLU A 69 15.84 11.22 -19.72
CA GLU A 69 17.23 10.76 -19.82
C GLU A 69 17.33 9.25 -19.62
N ILE A 70 16.55 8.71 -18.68
CA ILE A 70 16.47 7.28 -18.38
C ILE A 70 15.88 6.52 -19.57
N VAL A 71 14.83 7.04 -20.20
CA VAL A 71 14.23 6.44 -21.41
C VAL A 71 15.28 6.27 -22.52
N LYS A 72 16.08 7.30 -22.78
CA LYS A 72 17.15 7.27 -23.79
C LYS A 72 18.28 6.31 -23.41
N THR A 73 18.76 6.43 -22.17
CA THR A 73 19.93 5.67 -21.67
C THR A 73 19.64 4.18 -21.59
N TYR A 74 18.48 3.81 -21.01
CA TYR A 74 18.11 2.42 -20.79
C TYR A 74 17.28 1.82 -21.91
N ARG A 75 16.86 2.60 -22.92
CA ARG A 75 16.00 2.18 -24.05
C ARG A 75 14.67 1.59 -23.56
N VAL A 76 13.99 2.34 -22.71
CA VAL A 76 12.75 1.90 -22.04
C VAL A 76 11.64 1.70 -23.07
N ASN A 77 10.88 0.61 -22.93
CA ASN A 77 9.72 0.30 -23.78
C ASN A 77 8.39 0.55 -23.06
N GLU A 78 8.36 0.35 -21.74
CA GLU A 78 7.15 0.44 -20.94
C GLU A 78 7.47 1.05 -19.57
N ALA A 79 6.61 1.95 -19.09
CA ALA A 79 6.64 2.50 -17.75
C ALA A 79 5.41 2.01 -17.00
N VAL A 80 5.66 1.39 -15.85
CA VAL A 80 4.64 0.84 -14.97
C VAL A 80 4.44 1.78 -13.79
N LEU A 81 3.22 2.23 -13.57
CA LEU A 81 2.89 2.97 -12.36
C LEU A 81 2.55 1.99 -11.22
N ALA A 82 3.27 2.14 -10.12
CA ALA A 82 3.16 1.40 -8.87
C ALA A 82 3.24 2.40 -7.69
N TYR A 83 2.45 3.48 -7.78
CA TYR A 83 2.40 4.57 -6.83
C TYR A 83 0.93 4.87 -6.46
N SER A 84 0.66 5.08 -5.17
CA SER A 84 -0.66 5.40 -4.64
C SER A 84 -0.77 6.87 -4.22
N ASP A 85 -1.89 7.23 -3.62
CA ASP A 85 -2.18 8.53 -2.99
C ASP A 85 -2.18 9.75 -3.92
N LEU A 86 -2.46 9.50 -5.20
CA LEU A 86 -2.57 10.50 -6.24
C LEU A 86 -4.00 11.03 -6.37
N MET A 87 -4.13 12.24 -6.89
CA MET A 87 -5.36 12.71 -7.54
C MET A 87 -5.35 12.30 -9.02
N TYR A 88 -6.52 12.14 -9.64
CA TYR A 88 -6.58 11.79 -11.06
C TYR A 88 -5.93 12.82 -11.98
N THR A 89 -5.88 14.08 -11.57
CA THR A 89 -5.14 15.14 -12.27
C THR A 89 -3.63 14.86 -12.30
N GLU A 90 -3.05 14.43 -11.18
CA GLU A 90 -1.63 14.08 -11.07
C GLU A 90 -1.33 12.81 -11.88
N LEU A 91 -2.20 11.79 -11.78
CA LEU A 91 -2.11 10.59 -12.61
C LEU A 91 -2.10 10.92 -14.11
N GLY A 92 -3.00 11.82 -14.54
CA GLY A 92 -3.10 12.28 -15.92
C GLY A 92 -1.83 13.02 -16.40
N GLN A 93 -1.19 13.80 -15.51
CA GLN A 93 0.09 14.46 -15.82
C GLN A 93 1.22 13.45 -16.00
N VAL A 94 1.33 12.45 -15.10
CA VAL A 94 2.32 11.37 -15.21
C VAL A 94 2.12 10.58 -16.50
N LEU A 95 0.88 10.19 -16.79
CA LEU A 95 0.52 9.50 -18.04
C LEU A 95 0.96 10.30 -19.27
N SER A 96 0.62 11.60 -19.32
CA SER A 96 0.93 12.46 -20.45
C SER A 96 2.45 12.58 -20.68
N ARG A 97 3.23 12.75 -19.60
CA ARG A 97 4.70 12.80 -19.66
C ARG A 97 5.31 11.52 -20.23
N ILE A 98 4.81 10.35 -19.77
CA ILE A 98 5.28 9.05 -20.21
C ILE A 98 4.99 8.84 -21.70
N LEU A 99 3.75 9.09 -22.13
CA LEU A 99 3.34 8.89 -23.52
C LEU A 99 4.07 9.85 -24.47
N ALA A 100 4.32 11.10 -24.06
CA ALA A 100 5.08 12.06 -24.85
C ALA A 100 6.52 11.60 -25.14
N SER A 101 7.08 10.71 -24.32
CA SER A 101 8.41 10.11 -24.52
C SER A 101 8.41 8.90 -25.45
N GLY A 102 7.24 8.51 -26.00
CA GLY A 102 7.08 7.35 -26.88
C GLY A 102 7.06 6.00 -26.14
N VAL A 103 6.95 6.01 -24.81
CA VAL A 103 6.94 4.82 -23.95
C VAL A 103 5.50 4.39 -23.66
N SER A 104 5.24 3.08 -23.65
CA SER A 104 3.92 2.56 -23.25
C SER A 104 3.68 2.76 -21.76
N PHE A 105 2.46 3.08 -21.36
CA PHE A 105 2.07 3.19 -19.96
C PHE A 105 1.27 1.96 -19.53
N ARG A 106 1.55 1.41 -18.35
CA ARG A 106 0.79 0.30 -17.76
C ARG A 106 0.57 0.48 -16.26
N ILE A 107 -0.56 -0.03 -15.78
CA ILE A 107 -0.83 -0.27 -14.36
C ILE A 107 -1.00 -1.78 -14.20
N ILE A 108 -0.32 -2.39 -13.22
CA ILE A 108 -0.50 -3.80 -12.90
C ILE A 108 -1.69 -3.94 -11.97
N GLY A 109 -2.72 -4.66 -12.40
CA GLY A 109 -4.01 -4.71 -11.70
C GLY A 109 -3.99 -5.56 -10.42
N PRO A 110 -5.05 -5.48 -9.59
CA PRO A 110 -5.25 -6.34 -8.43
C PRO A 110 -5.02 -7.83 -8.70
N SER A 111 -5.60 -8.37 -9.78
CA SER A 111 -5.49 -9.80 -10.13
C SER A 111 -4.08 -10.25 -10.48
N GLU A 112 -3.22 -9.34 -10.94
CA GLU A 112 -1.84 -9.62 -11.33
C GLU A 112 -0.84 -9.37 -10.19
N SER A 113 -1.27 -8.68 -9.12
CA SER A 113 -0.38 -8.22 -8.04
C SER A 113 -0.74 -8.73 -6.66
N MET A 114 -1.96 -9.22 -6.43
CA MET A 114 -2.33 -9.83 -5.15
C MET A 114 -1.82 -11.26 -5.05
N ILE A 115 -1.33 -11.63 -3.87
CA ILE A 115 -0.94 -13.00 -3.52
C ILE A 115 -2.11 -13.67 -2.81
N GLU A 116 -2.41 -14.92 -3.17
CA GLU A 116 -3.43 -15.73 -2.50
C GLU A 116 -2.94 -16.17 -1.13
N SER A 117 -3.82 -16.07 -0.12
CA SER A 117 -3.58 -16.54 1.24
C SER A 117 -4.37 -17.82 1.51
N SER A 118 -3.78 -18.72 2.27
CA SER A 118 -4.44 -19.91 2.84
C SER A 118 -5.24 -19.59 4.10
N ARG A 119 -5.04 -18.41 4.69
CA ARG A 119 -5.83 -17.86 5.80
C ARG A 119 -6.81 -16.79 5.31
N PRO A 120 -7.98 -16.64 5.95
CA PRO A 120 -8.87 -15.52 5.67
C PRO A 120 -8.15 -14.18 5.80
N VAL A 121 -8.39 -13.28 4.85
CA VAL A 121 -7.79 -11.94 4.80
C VAL A 121 -8.90 -10.89 4.88
N ILE A 122 -8.82 -10.03 5.90
CA ILE A 122 -9.63 -8.82 5.98
C ILE A 122 -8.71 -7.64 5.63
N SER A 123 -9.12 -6.78 4.72
CA SER A 123 -8.36 -5.57 4.38
C SER A 123 -9.08 -4.32 4.85
N VAL A 124 -8.31 -3.39 5.42
CA VAL A 124 -8.77 -2.03 5.76
C VAL A 124 -7.99 -1.04 4.91
N LEU A 125 -8.71 -0.45 3.96
CA LEU A 125 -8.18 0.48 2.96
C LEU A 125 -8.84 1.85 3.14
N GLY A 126 -8.35 2.83 2.40
CA GLY A 126 -8.86 4.19 2.45
C GLY A 126 -9.07 4.71 1.06
N VAL A 127 -9.89 5.74 0.95
CA VAL A 127 -10.00 6.48 -0.31
C VAL A 127 -8.83 7.45 -0.49
N LYS A 128 -8.27 7.98 0.59
CA LYS A 128 -7.10 8.87 0.60
C LYS A 128 -6.34 8.70 1.91
N THR A 129 -5.09 9.12 1.96
CA THR A 129 -4.38 9.29 3.24
C THR A 129 -5.15 10.22 4.20
N GLY A 130 -5.07 9.92 5.50
CA GLY A 130 -5.70 10.72 6.56
C GLY A 130 -7.20 10.50 6.77
N VAL A 131 -7.81 9.46 6.19
CA VAL A 131 -9.24 9.12 6.39
C VAL A 131 -9.55 8.48 7.75
N GLY A 132 -8.53 8.12 8.53
CA GLY A 132 -8.67 7.48 9.85
C GLY A 132 -8.69 5.95 9.81
N LYS A 133 -7.99 5.33 8.85
CA LYS A 133 -7.90 3.86 8.73
C LYS A 133 -7.41 3.18 9.99
N SER A 134 -6.31 3.67 10.60
CA SER A 134 -5.66 2.97 11.72
C SER A 134 -6.58 2.79 12.93
N THR A 135 -7.56 3.68 13.14
CA THR A 135 -8.59 3.49 14.18
C THR A 135 -9.56 2.37 13.81
N VAL A 136 -10.05 2.35 12.57
CA VAL A 136 -10.90 1.26 12.05
C VAL A 136 -10.18 -0.08 12.12
N SER A 137 -8.91 -0.13 11.70
CA SER A 137 -8.09 -1.35 11.74
C SER A 137 -7.98 -1.91 13.16
N ARG A 138 -7.72 -1.06 14.15
CA ARG A 138 -7.66 -1.47 15.57
C ARG A 138 -8.99 -2.02 16.10
N GLU A 139 -10.12 -1.39 15.74
CA GLU A 139 -11.44 -1.92 16.12
C GLU A 139 -11.73 -3.28 15.48
N VAL A 140 -11.32 -3.49 14.22
CA VAL A 140 -11.42 -4.80 13.55
C VAL A 140 -10.58 -5.85 14.30
N VAL A 141 -9.35 -5.51 14.71
CA VAL A 141 -8.52 -6.42 15.52
C VAL A 141 -9.21 -6.79 16.83
N VAL A 142 -9.76 -5.81 17.54
CA VAL A 142 -10.46 -6.03 18.82
C VAL A 142 -11.66 -6.97 18.62
N GLU A 143 -12.46 -6.75 17.58
CA GLU A 143 -13.62 -7.58 17.29
C GLU A 143 -13.26 -9.03 16.92
N LEU A 144 -12.22 -9.22 16.11
CA LEU A 144 -11.73 -10.56 15.78
C LEU A 144 -11.18 -11.29 17.02
N SER A 145 -10.52 -10.54 17.90
CA SER A 145 -9.91 -11.09 19.12
C SER A 145 -10.96 -11.48 20.17
N LYS A 146 -12.08 -10.74 20.28
CA LYS A 146 -13.24 -11.14 21.09
C LYS A 146 -13.83 -12.49 20.67
N ARG A 147 -13.60 -12.90 19.42
CA ARG A 147 -14.02 -14.19 18.86
C ARG A 147 -12.96 -15.29 19.02
N GLY A 148 -11.86 -15.00 19.72
CA GLY A 148 -10.79 -15.96 20.02
C GLY A 148 -9.83 -16.23 18.85
N LEU A 149 -9.80 -15.38 17.82
CA LEU A 149 -8.90 -15.53 16.68
C LEU A 149 -7.56 -14.85 16.93
N ARG A 150 -6.46 -15.51 16.53
CA ARG A 150 -5.13 -14.87 16.47
C ARG A 150 -5.03 -14.05 15.19
N VAL A 151 -4.86 -12.75 15.33
CA VAL A 151 -4.83 -11.80 14.20
C VAL A 151 -3.40 -11.43 13.85
N GLY A 152 -2.99 -11.69 12.60
CA GLY A 152 -1.72 -11.24 12.06
C GLY A 152 -1.87 -9.90 11.36
N ILE A 153 -1.30 -8.84 11.93
CA ILE A 153 -1.42 -7.48 11.36
C ILE A 153 -0.29 -7.26 10.35
N VAL A 154 -0.66 -7.14 9.09
CA VAL A 154 0.28 -6.93 8.00
C VAL A 154 0.23 -5.46 7.61
N ARG A 155 1.36 -4.79 7.77
CA ARG A 155 1.53 -3.38 7.43
C ARG A 155 2.17 -3.24 6.06
N HIS A 156 1.80 -2.19 5.35
CA HIS A 156 2.40 -1.80 4.07
C HIS A 156 3.89 -1.46 4.22
N PRO A 157 4.73 -1.67 3.18
CA PRO A 157 6.15 -1.38 3.31
C PRO A 157 6.42 0.12 3.50
N MET A 158 7.45 0.43 4.30
CA MET A 158 8.06 1.76 4.40
C MET A 158 9.57 1.62 4.18
N PRO A 159 10.03 1.40 2.94
CA PRO A 159 11.37 0.88 2.65
C PRO A 159 12.46 1.97 2.70
N TYR A 160 12.49 2.76 3.76
CA TYR A 160 13.44 3.86 3.94
C TYR A 160 14.84 3.34 4.30
N GLY A 161 14.90 2.26 5.09
CA GLY A 161 16.13 1.63 5.56
C GLY A 161 16.80 0.68 4.56
N ASP A 162 17.59 -0.25 5.12
CA ASP A 162 18.31 -1.28 4.38
C ASP A 162 17.33 -2.36 3.87
N LEU A 163 17.19 -2.46 2.54
CA LEU A 163 16.23 -3.36 1.90
C LEU A 163 16.57 -4.85 2.12
N GLU A 164 17.84 -5.21 2.31
CA GLU A 164 18.24 -6.60 2.58
C GLU A 164 17.86 -7.01 4.01
N LYS A 165 17.94 -6.08 4.96
CA LYS A 165 17.51 -6.32 6.34
C LYS A 165 15.99 -6.27 6.49
N ALA A 166 15.32 -5.51 5.62
CA ALA A 166 13.86 -5.34 5.62
C ALA A 166 13.12 -6.36 4.73
N VAL A 167 13.75 -7.47 4.32
CA VAL A 167 13.09 -8.50 3.48
C VAL A 167 11.83 -9.04 4.15
N VAL A 168 11.96 -9.40 5.43
CA VAL A 168 10.91 -9.91 6.29
C VAL A 168 11.22 -9.42 7.71
N GLN A 169 10.27 -8.73 8.32
CA GLN A 169 10.35 -8.24 9.69
C GLN A 169 9.09 -8.66 10.44
N VAL A 170 9.29 -9.22 11.62
CA VAL A 170 8.23 -9.72 12.48
C VAL A 170 8.44 -9.11 13.85
N PHE A 171 7.43 -8.43 14.35
CA PHE A 171 7.46 -7.72 15.62
C PHE A 171 6.47 -8.40 16.55
N HIS A 172 6.98 -9.07 17.58
CA HIS A 172 6.15 -9.69 18.61
C HIS A 172 6.09 -8.83 19.88
N ALA A 173 7.10 -7.99 20.10
CA ALA A 173 7.18 -7.09 21.24
C ALA A 173 7.85 -5.75 20.86
N LEU A 174 7.81 -4.78 21.77
CA LEU A 174 8.35 -3.44 21.54
C LEU A 174 9.87 -3.45 21.28
N GLU A 175 10.59 -4.39 21.87
CA GLU A 175 12.04 -4.55 21.71
C GLU A 175 12.42 -4.93 20.27
N ASP A 176 11.51 -5.55 19.50
CA ASP A 176 11.75 -5.86 18.10
C ASP A 176 11.87 -4.57 17.26
N LEU A 177 11.22 -3.47 17.65
CA LEU A 177 11.32 -2.18 16.95
C LEU A 177 12.77 -1.68 16.95
N ASP A 178 13.48 -1.80 18.08
CA ASP A 178 14.88 -1.40 18.21
C ASP A 178 15.81 -2.37 17.47
N LYS A 179 15.54 -3.68 17.59
CA LYS A 179 16.28 -4.74 16.90
C LYS A 179 16.29 -4.56 15.38
N TYR A 180 15.15 -4.16 14.80
CA TYR A 180 15.02 -3.93 13.37
C TYR A 180 15.39 -2.50 12.94
N GLY A 181 15.65 -1.59 13.89
CA GLY A 181 16.06 -0.22 13.62
C GLY A 181 15.00 0.56 12.83
N VAL A 182 13.72 0.37 13.18
CA VAL A 182 12.59 1.00 12.48
C VAL A 182 12.64 2.53 12.61
N THR A 183 12.11 3.23 11.60
CA THR A 183 12.02 4.68 11.62
C THR A 183 10.97 5.18 12.64
N ILE A 184 10.90 6.49 12.85
CA ILE A 184 9.89 7.10 13.73
C ILE A 184 8.49 6.87 13.15
N GLU A 185 8.34 6.99 11.84
CA GLU A 185 7.09 6.78 11.11
C GLU A 185 6.62 5.31 11.20
N GLU A 186 7.55 4.36 11.04
CA GLU A 186 7.25 2.94 11.23
C GLU A 186 6.84 2.64 12.68
N ARG A 187 7.55 3.23 13.65
CA ARG A 187 7.22 3.07 15.07
C ARG A 187 5.82 3.60 15.40
N GLU A 188 5.44 4.75 14.88
CA GLU A 188 4.10 5.35 15.07
C GLU A 188 2.98 4.39 14.61
N GLU A 189 3.21 3.62 13.56
CA GLU A 189 2.24 2.68 13.01
C GLU A 189 2.27 1.29 13.67
N TYR A 190 3.41 0.86 14.21
CA TYR A 190 3.59 -0.50 14.75
C TYR A 190 3.39 -0.59 16.27
N GLU A 191 3.89 0.41 17.00
CA GLU A 191 3.86 0.46 18.47
C GLU A 191 2.43 0.34 19.06
N PRO A 192 1.38 0.96 18.49
CA PRO A 192 0.03 0.80 19.01
C PRO A 192 -0.44 -0.65 19.05
N TYR A 193 -0.15 -1.44 18.01
CA TYR A 193 -0.53 -2.85 17.95
C TYR A 193 0.25 -3.72 18.94
N LEU A 194 1.55 -3.46 19.08
CA LEU A 194 2.41 -4.17 20.04
C LEU A 194 1.96 -3.90 21.48
N LYS A 195 1.59 -2.66 21.81
CA LYS A 195 1.01 -2.30 23.12
C LYS A 195 -0.33 -3.00 23.38
N MET A 196 -1.10 -3.24 22.33
CA MET A 196 -2.34 -4.01 22.39
C MET A 196 -2.10 -5.54 22.46
N GLY A 197 -0.84 -5.99 22.38
CA GLY A 197 -0.47 -7.40 22.47
C GLY A 197 -0.53 -8.17 21.16
N TYR A 198 -0.55 -7.48 20.01
CA TYR A 198 -0.61 -8.11 18.69
C TYR A 198 0.71 -8.04 17.95
N SER A 199 1.02 -9.09 17.19
CA SER A 199 2.20 -9.12 16.35
C SER A 199 1.98 -8.34 15.04
N VAL A 200 3.01 -7.60 14.62
CA VAL A 200 3.03 -6.83 13.38
C VAL A 200 4.02 -7.48 12.40
N TYR A 201 3.63 -7.51 11.13
CA TYR A 201 4.40 -8.11 10.05
C TYR A 201 4.59 -7.07 8.95
N ALA A 202 5.84 -6.81 8.60
CA ALA A 202 6.21 -5.86 7.55
C ALA A 202 7.46 -6.34 6.81
N GLY A 203 7.77 -5.74 5.67
CA GLY A 203 8.99 -6.02 4.92
C GLY A 203 8.84 -5.66 3.45
N VAL A 204 9.75 -6.12 2.60
CA VAL A 204 9.71 -5.84 1.15
C VAL A 204 9.34 -7.06 0.30
N ASP A 205 9.43 -8.28 0.83
CA ASP A 205 9.03 -9.51 0.14
C ASP A 205 7.80 -10.13 0.80
N TYR A 206 6.62 -9.69 0.37
CA TYR A 206 5.33 -10.14 0.89
C TYR A 206 5.02 -11.60 0.55
N GLY A 207 5.66 -12.19 -0.46
CA GLY A 207 5.56 -13.62 -0.71
C GLY A 207 6.20 -14.44 0.41
N ARG A 208 7.40 -14.03 0.87
CA ARG A 208 8.07 -14.66 2.01
C ARG A 208 7.39 -14.35 3.34
N LEU A 209 6.90 -13.12 3.50
CA LEU A 209 6.23 -12.68 4.73
C LEU A 209 4.93 -13.46 4.96
N LEU A 210 4.14 -13.69 3.90
CA LEU A 210 2.84 -14.36 4.00
C LEU A 210 2.95 -15.74 4.66
N SER A 211 3.94 -16.56 4.27
CA SER A 211 4.13 -17.90 4.86
C SER A 211 4.38 -17.89 6.37
N ILE A 212 4.94 -16.81 6.90
CA ILE A 212 5.15 -16.64 8.35
C ILE A 212 3.84 -16.23 9.01
N VAL A 213 3.16 -15.24 8.44
CA VAL A 213 1.86 -14.75 8.91
C VAL A 213 0.85 -15.90 8.99
N GLU A 214 0.77 -16.74 7.95
CA GLU A 214 -0.17 -17.87 7.85
C GLU A 214 0.09 -18.98 8.88
N ARG A 215 1.35 -19.16 9.29
CA ARG A 215 1.74 -20.16 10.29
C ARG A 215 1.34 -19.72 11.70
N GLU A 216 1.49 -18.44 11.98
CA GLU A 216 1.37 -17.88 13.33
C GLU A 216 -0.04 -17.42 13.68
N ASN A 217 -0.88 -17.15 12.67
CA ASN A 217 -2.18 -16.50 12.85
C ASN A 217 -3.33 -17.28 12.19
N ASP A 218 -4.54 -17.05 12.69
CA ASP A 218 -5.77 -17.66 12.17
C ASP A 218 -6.42 -16.80 11.09
N VAL A 219 -6.22 -15.47 11.15
CA VAL A 219 -6.72 -14.47 10.20
C VAL A 219 -5.65 -13.41 9.95
N VAL A 220 -5.59 -12.91 8.72
CA VAL A 220 -4.71 -11.80 8.32
C VAL A 220 -5.51 -10.51 8.29
N LEU A 221 -5.04 -9.49 9.00
CA LEU A 221 -5.51 -8.13 8.80
C LEU A 221 -4.50 -7.38 7.94
N TRP A 222 -4.88 -7.08 6.70
CA TRP A 222 -4.14 -6.14 5.86
C TRP A 222 -4.50 -4.71 6.27
N ASP A 223 -3.58 -4.04 6.96
CA ASP A 223 -3.74 -2.65 7.36
C ASP A 223 -2.93 -1.76 6.38
N GLY A 224 -3.64 -1.24 5.38
CA GLY A 224 -3.04 -0.64 4.19
C GLY A 224 -2.29 0.66 4.47
N GLY A 225 -1.20 0.87 3.74
CA GLY A 225 -0.48 2.14 3.68
C GLY A 225 -1.19 3.10 2.74
N ASN A 226 -1.18 4.40 3.07
CA ASN A 226 -1.82 5.45 2.28
C ASN A 226 -3.27 5.08 1.89
N ASN A 227 -3.53 4.89 0.60
CA ASN A 227 -4.77 4.40 0.01
C ASN A 227 -4.48 3.29 -1.03
N ASP A 228 -3.38 2.56 -0.93
CA ASP A 228 -3.08 1.49 -1.90
C ASP A 228 -4.04 0.29 -1.74
N TRP A 229 -4.26 -0.47 -2.81
CA TRP A 229 -5.01 -1.73 -2.73
C TRP A 229 -4.12 -2.86 -2.18
N PRO A 230 -4.69 -3.92 -1.57
CA PRO A 230 -3.91 -4.83 -0.75
C PRO A 230 -2.95 -5.71 -1.56
N PHE A 231 -1.90 -6.20 -0.90
CA PHE A 231 -0.94 -7.13 -1.53
C PHE A 231 -1.36 -8.58 -1.38
N TYR A 232 -2.23 -8.88 -0.41
CA TYR A 232 -2.88 -10.17 -0.25
C TYR A 232 -4.32 -10.06 -0.69
N ARG A 233 -4.84 -11.07 -1.40
CA ARG A 233 -6.24 -11.05 -1.84
C ARG A 233 -7.15 -11.06 -0.61
N PRO A 234 -8.03 -10.06 -0.44
CA PRO A 234 -8.97 -10.03 0.68
C PRO A 234 -10.19 -10.93 0.42
N ASP A 235 -10.66 -11.57 1.48
CA ASP A 235 -12.00 -12.19 1.54
C ASP A 235 -13.06 -11.15 1.92
N PHE A 236 -12.66 -10.08 2.62
CA PHE A 236 -13.52 -8.97 2.97
C PHE A 236 -12.75 -7.64 2.96
N THR A 237 -13.27 -6.64 2.25
CA THR A 237 -12.65 -5.32 2.07
C THR A 237 -13.46 -4.22 2.71
N ILE A 238 -12.88 -3.57 3.72
CA ILE A 238 -13.40 -2.37 4.36
C ILE A 238 -12.67 -1.16 3.79
N VAL A 239 -13.41 -0.17 3.28
CA VAL A 239 -12.84 1.08 2.77
C VAL A 239 -13.32 2.25 3.60
N VAL A 240 -12.39 3.07 4.09
CA VAL A 240 -12.69 4.24 4.89
C VAL A 240 -12.75 5.49 4.00
N ALA A 241 -13.90 6.18 4.05
CA ALA A 241 -14.14 7.47 3.44
C ALA A 241 -14.14 8.60 4.51
N ASP A 242 -13.86 9.83 4.09
CA ASP A 242 -13.73 10.98 5.00
C ASP A 242 -14.88 11.97 4.79
N ALA A 243 -15.74 12.11 5.81
CA ALA A 243 -16.89 13.01 5.75
C ALA A 243 -16.54 14.49 5.63
N MET A 244 -15.29 14.87 5.94
CA MET A 244 -14.79 16.24 5.80
C MET A 244 -14.37 16.57 4.37
N ARG A 245 -14.16 15.57 3.51
CA ARG A 245 -13.62 15.72 2.16
C ARG A 245 -14.49 15.02 1.09
N PRO A 246 -15.80 15.35 1.00
CA PRO A 246 -16.67 14.75 -0.01
C PRO A 246 -16.15 14.99 -1.43
N GLY A 247 -16.25 13.97 -2.28
CA GLY A 247 -15.74 13.96 -3.64
C GLY A 247 -14.33 13.39 -3.78
N VAL A 248 -13.52 13.33 -2.70
CA VAL A 248 -12.18 12.71 -2.74
C VAL A 248 -12.27 11.22 -3.04
N GLU A 249 -13.35 10.57 -2.58
CA GLU A 249 -13.62 9.15 -2.79
C GLU A 249 -13.78 8.75 -4.26
N ILE A 250 -14.06 9.69 -5.15
CA ILE A 250 -14.19 9.48 -6.60
C ILE A 250 -13.21 10.30 -7.45
N SER A 251 -12.24 10.98 -6.82
CA SER A 251 -11.26 11.82 -7.52
C SER A 251 -9.80 11.46 -7.22
N SER A 252 -9.59 10.46 -6.36
CA SER A 252 -8.28 9.98 -5.95
C SER A 252 -7.98 8.57 -6.48
N TYR A 253 -6.71 8.36 -6.81
CA TYR A 253 -6.14 7.09 -7.24
C TYR A 253 -5.20 6.53 -6.16
N PRO A 254 -5.30 5.24 -5.82
CA PRO A 254 -6.32 4.30 -6.27
C PRO A 254 -7.55 4.26 -5.34
N GLY A 255 -7.85 5.36 -4.63
CA GLY A 255 -8.99 5.45 -3.72
C GLY A 255 -10.32 5.01 -4.32
N GLU A 256 -10.63 5.44 -5.54
CA GLU A 256 -11.85 5.00 -6.23
C GLU A 256 -11.78 3.52 -6.63
N VAL A 257 -10.60 2.98 -6.95
CA VAL A 257 -10.41 1.53 -7.18
C VAL A 257 -10.78 0.76 -5.92
N ASN A 258 -10.35 1.22 -4.75
CA ASN A 258 -10.73 0.60 -3.48
C ASN A 258 -12.25 0.63 -3.28
N LEU A 259 -12.94 1.72 -3.65
CA LEU A 259 -14.42 1.75 -3.58
C LEU A 259 -15.07 0.67 -4.44
N TYR A 260 -14.57 0.43 -5.66
CA TYR A 260 -15.09 -0.64 -6.52
C TYR A 260 -14.86 -2.04 -5.91
N LEU A 261 -13.78 -2.21 -5.14
CA LEU A 261 -13.43 -3.46 -4.47
C LEU A 261 -14.12 -3.65 -3.10
N ALA A 262 -14.75 -2.62 -2.56
CA ALA A 262 -15.26 -2.63 -1.19
C ALA A 262 -16.44 -3.61 -1.00
N ASP A 263 -16.41 -4.35 0.10
CA ASP A 263 -17.60 -5.04 0.63
C ASP A 263 -18.35 -4.14 1.62
N ALA A 264 -17.59 -3.30 2.35
CA ALA A 264 -18.12 -2.28 3.25
C ALA A 264 -17.36 -0.95 3.10
N VAL A 265 -18.10 0.15 3.26
CA VAL A 265 -17.56 1.51 3.31
C VAL A 265 -17.93 2.14 4.65
N ILE A 266 -16.92 2.62 5.37
CA ILE A 266 -17.11 3.38 6.62
C ILE A 266 -16.88 4.86 6.31
N ILE A 267 -17.92 5.67 6.45
CA ILE A 267 -17.82 7.13 6.35
C ILE A 267 -17.44 7.67 7.73
N ASN A 268 -16.17 8.03 7.90
CA ASN A 268 -15.59 8.46 9.17
C ASN A 268 -15.64 9.99 9.34
N LYS A 269 -15.42 10.46 10.58
CA LYS A 269 -15.44 11.90 10.98
C LYS A 269 -16.77 12.61 10.69
N SER A 270 -17.85 11.84 10.79
CA SER A 270 -19.21 12.33 10.46
C SER A 270 -19.67 13.50 11.33
N ASP A 271 -19.15 13.58 12.56
CA ASP A 271 -19.34 14.65 13.55
C ASP A 271 -18.75 16.00 13.10
N GLN A 272 -17.76 15.99 12.21
CA GLN A 272 -17.07 17.17 11.67
C GLN A 272 -17.53 17.52 10.25
N ALA A 273 -18.56 16.83 9.74
CA ALA A 273 -19.00 16.96 8.36
C ALA A 273 -19.90 18.19 8.14
N ARG A 274 -19.72 18.87 7.00
CA ARG A 274 -20.65 19.92 6.57
C ARG A 274 -22.04 19.33 6.25
N PRO A 275 -23.14 20.10 6.35
CA PRO A 275 -24.45 19.67 5.91
C PRO A 275 -24.43 19.10 4.47
N GLY A 276 -25.06 17.93 4.30
CA GLY A 276 -25.15 17.25 3.02
C GLY A 276 -23.92 16.43 2.59
N ALA A 277 -22.77 16.51 3.29
CA ALA A 277 -21.57 15.76 2.93
C ALA A 277 -21.78 14.25 2.96
N LEU A 278 -22.46 13.72 3.98
CA LEU A 278 -22.76 12.29 4.09
C LEU A 278 -23.61 11.79 2.92
N GLU A 279 -24.62 12.56 2.50
CA GLU A 279 -25.48 12.20 1.38
C GLU A 279 -24.75 12.28 0.04
N GLU A 280 -23.81 13.22 -0.11
CA GLU A 280 -22.93 13.29 -1.27
C GLU A 280 -22.03 12.05 -1.37
N ILE A 281 -21.35 11.69 -0.28
CA ILE A 281 -20.48 10.52 -0.23
C ILE A 281 -21.30 9.24 -0.46
N LYS A 282 -22.46 9.07 0.19
CA LYS A 282 -23.33 7.91 -0.04
C LYS A 282 -23.73 7.77 -1.51
N ARG A 283 -24.14 8.87 -2.16
CA ARG A 283 -24.46 8.86 -3.60
C ARG A 283 -23.26 8.45 -4.44
N ASN A 284 -22.08 9.00 -4.13
CA ASN A 284 -20.85 8.66 -4.84
C ASN A 284 -20.49 7.19 -4.66
N VAL A 285 -20.48 6.68 -3.43
CA VAL A 285 -20.24 5.26 -3.13
C VAL A 285 -21.24 4.38 -3.89
N PHE A 286 -22.54 4.66 -3.79
CA PHE A 286 -23.57 3.84 -4.44
C PHE A 286 -23.46 3.85 -5.97
N SER A 287 -23.02 4.96 -6.56
CA SER A 287 -22.82 5.07 -8.01
C SER A 287 -21.63 4.24 -8.53
N ARG A 288 -20.64 3.95 -7.69
CA ARG A 288 -19.45 3.13 -8.04
C ARG A 288 -19.64 1.67 -7.65
N ASN A 289 -20.19 1.45 -6.46
CA ASN A 289 -20.39 0.13 -5.89
C ASN A 289 -21.75 0.05 -5.17
N PRO A 290 -22.83 -0.31 -5.89
CA PRO A 290 -24.17 -0.41 -5.30
C PRO A 290 -24.33 -1.57 -4.31
N ARG A 291 -23.34 -2.45 -4.18
CA ARG A 291 -23.38 -3.61 -3.28
C ARG A 291 -22.68 -3.36 -1.94
N ALA A 292 -21.91 -2.27 -1.81
CA ALA A 292 -21.16 -1.99 -0.60
C ALA A 292 -22.09 -1.66 0.58
N HIS A 293 -21.83 -2.24 1.74
CA HIS A 293 -22.52 -1.88 2.98
C HIS A 293 -21.95 -0.57 3.52
N ILE A 294 -22.79 0.43 3.74
CA ILE A 294 -22.35 1.73 4.24
C ILE A 294 -22.61 1.84 5.74
N SER A 295 -21.57 2.15 6.51
CA SER A 295 -21.65 2.51 7.93
C SER A 295 -21.14 3.93 8.16
N ILE A 296 -21.63 4.58 9.20
CA ILE A 296 -21.23 5.94 9.59
C ILE A 296 -20.50 5.85 10.93
N ALA A 297 -19.36 6.53 11.03
CA ALA A 297 -18.56 6.57 12.24
C ALA A 297 -18.22 8.02 12.63
N VAL A 298 -18.04 8.23 13.93
CA VAL A 298 -17.46 9.44 14.51
C VAL A 298 -16.02 9.15 14.92
N SER A 299 -15.18 10.18 14.94
CA SER A 299 -13.78 10.03 15.33
C SER A 299 -13.49 10.96 16.50
N ASP A 300 -13.62 10.44 17.72
CA ASP A 300 -13.28 11.17 18.93
C ASP A 300 -11.76 11.27 19.08
N VAL A 301 -11.28 12.45 19.52
CA VAL A 301 -9.87 12.69 19.80
C VAL A 301 -9.73 12.88 21.31
N GLU A 302 -9.05 11.94 21.96
CA GLU A 302 -8.71 12.02 23.38
C GLU A 302 -7.22 12.31 23.53
N VAL A 303 -6.87 13.24 24.42
CA VAL A 303 -5.48 13.54 24.78
C VAL A 303 -5.17 12.78 26.07
N ASP A 304 -4.10 11.98 26.07
CA ASP A 304 -3.72 11.13 27.21
C ASP A 304 -3.43 11.94 28.49
N LYS A 305 -2.98 13.20 28.34
CA LYS A 305 -2.74 14.18 29.41
C LYS A 305 -3.06 15.60 28.91
N PRO A 306 -4.31 16.05 29.02
CA PRO A 306 -4.76 17.35 28.47
C PRO A 306 -4.39 18.56 29.34
N GLU A 307 -3.80 18.33 30.52
CA GLU A 307 -3.24 19.35 31.42
C GLU A 307 -1.82 19.80 31.04
#